data_AF-A0AAV2AIV9-F1
#
_entry.id   AF-A0AAV2AIV9-F1
#
_cell.length_a   1.000
_cell.length_b   1.000
_cell.length_c   1.000
_cell.angle_alpha   90.00
_cell.angle_beta   90.00
_cell.angle_gamma   90.00
#
_symmetry.space_group_name_H-M   'P 1'
#
loop_
_entity.id
_entity.type
_entity.pdbx_description
1 polymer ?
#
loop_
_entity_poly.entity_id
_entity_poly.type
_entity_poly.pdbx_seq_one_letter_code
_entity_poly.pdbx_strand_id
1 'polypeptide(L)'
;MIKLLLERGADPNAVSVCDEAPLIKPPIGEYFNSCDNPTVEIVRLLLHYGAKVVLKSQIHNPLGILKSVHRLHPESHEDVLDVLLDAAESFSAASINRSLLLTDSQRSLLLQHALTPLSLKHILRLFIRNTFGVGPTVIKRIQCLNLPWRVKMYLLYEI
;
A
#
# COMPACT_ATOMS: atom_id res chain seq x y z
N MET A 1 -16.63 -7.94 -6.56
CA MET A 1 -17.08 -7.53 -5.21
C MET A 1 -16.32 -6.33 -4.67
N ILE A 2 -14.98 -6.39 -4.52
CA ILE A 2 -14.15 -5.29 -3.95
C ILE A 2 -14.38 -3.94 -4.65
N LYS A 3 -14.35 -3.92 -5.99
CA LYS A 3 -14.59 -2.71 -6.79
C LYS A 3 -15.90 -2.02 -6.42
N LEU A 4 -16.99 -2.78 -6.29
CA LEU A 4 -18.31 -2.26 -5.95
C LEU A 4 -18.32 -1.59 -4.56
N LEU A 5 -17.67 -2.20 -3.56
CA LEU A 5 -17.58 -1.62 -2.22
C LEU A 5 -16.84 -0.28 -2.24
N LEU A 6 -15.70 -0.23 -2.94
CA LEU A 6 -14.90 0.97 -3.10
C LEU A 6 -15.65 2.07 -3.86
N GLU A 7 -16.38 1.72 -4.93
CA GLU A 7 -17.26 2.63 -5.67
C GLU A 7 -18.36 3.25 -4.78
N ARG A 8 -18.83 2.49 -3.78
CA ARG A 8 -19.82 2.94 -2.80
C ARG A 8 -19.21 3.65 -1.59
N GLY A 9 -17.90 3.90 -1.60
CA GLY A 9 -17.21 4.68 -0.57
C GLY A 9 -16.68 3.87 0.60
N ALA A 10 -16.53 2.55 0.47
CA ALA A 10 -15.77 1.77 1.45
C ALA A 10 -14.34 2.33 1.57
N ASP A 11 -13.89 2.55 2.80
CA ASP A 11 -12.57 3.11 3.07
C ASP A 11 -11.48 2.04 2.84
N PRO A 12 -10.56 2.24 1.87
CA PRO A 12 -9.47 1.30 1.62
C PRO A 12 -8.41 1.27 2.73
N ASN A 13 -8.50 2.16 3.73
CA ASN A 13 -7.62 2.24 4.90
C ASN A 13 -8.35 1.94 6.20
N ALA A 14 -9.56 1.38 6.14
CA ALA A 14 -10.34 1.05 7.32
C ALA A 14 -9.52 0.16 8.27
N VAL A 15 -9.35 0.64 9.50
CA VAL A 15 -8.76 -0.11 10.60
C VAL A 15 -9.79 -0.11 11.73
N SER A 16 -10.04 -1.27 12.30
CA SER A 16 -10.91 -1.38 13.47
C SER A 16 -10.06 -1.60 14.71
N VAL A 17 -10.30 -0.76 15.72
CA VAL A 17 -9.79 -0.95 17.07
C VAL A 17 -10.93 -1.59 17.85
N CYS A 18 -10.70 -2.77 18.40
CA CYS A 18 -11.61 -3.37 19.37
C CYS A 18 -10.81 -3.51 20.66
N ASP A 19 -11.36 -3.07 21.79
CA ASP A 19 -10.62 -3.03 23.07
C ASP A 19 -10.11 -4.42 23.51
N GLU A 20 -10.74 -5.48 23.02
CA GLU A 20 -10.39 -6.88 23.34
C GLU A 20 -9.81 -7.67 22.16
N ALA A 21 -9.80 -7.11 20.93
CA ALA A 21 -9.34 -7.83 19.74
C ALA A 21 -8.11 -7.18 19.10
N PRO A 22 -7.24 -7.96 18.45
CA PRO A 22 -6.12 -7.40 17.69
C PRO A 22 -6.62 -6.39 16.65
N LEU A 23 -5.85 -5.31 16.45
CA LEU A 23 -6.09 -4.34 15.38
C LEU A 23 -6.31 -5.06 14.05
N ILE A 24 -7.48 -4.85 13.43
CA ILE A 24 -7.73 -5.35 12.08
C ILE A 24 -6.82 -4.57 11.13
N LYS A 25 -6.12 -5.30 10.26
CA LYS A 25 -5.21 -4.69 9.28
C LYS A 25 -5.99 -3.91 8.24
N PRO A 26 -5.39 -2.85 7.66
CA PRO A 26 -6.02 -2.21 6.52
C PRO A 26 -6.29 -3.25 5.42
N PRO A 27 -7.33 -3.06 4.59
CA PRO A 27 -7.75 -4.02 3.56
C PRO A 27 -6.62 -4.64 2.74
N ILE A 28 -5.60 -3.87 2.35
CA ILE A 28 -4.44 -4.40 1.62
C ILE A 28 -3.60 -5.39 2.44
N GLY A 29 -3.41 -5.13 3.73
CA GLY A 29 -2.69 -6.02 4.64
C GLY A 29 -3.50 -7.28 4.95
N GLU A 30 -4.82 -7.20 4.97
CA GLU A 30 -5.70 -8.36 5.16
C GLU A 30 -5.82 -9.21 3.91
N TYR A 31 -5.83 -8.58 2.73
CA TYR A 31 -5.77 -9.26 1.44
C TYR A 31 -4.55 -10.19 1.36
N PHE A 32 -3.36 -9.73 1.74
CA PHE A 32 -2.16 -10.56 1.74
C PHE A 32 -2.18 -11.71 2.76
N ASN A 33 -2.94 -11.61 3.85
CA ASN A 33 -3.05 -12.70 4.82
C ASN A 33 -4.08 -13.75 4.41
N SER A 34 -5.10 -13.35 3.64
CA SER A 34 -6.25 -14.18 3.28
C SER A 34 -6.17 -14.76 1.87
N CYS A 35 -5.19 -14.32 1.06
CA CYS A 35 -5.01 -14.76 -0.32
C CYS A 35 -3.59 -15.31 -0.52
N ASP A 36 -3.48 -16.58 -0.89
CA ASP A 36 -2.18 -17.24 -1.14
C ASP A 36 -1.50 -16.72 -2.43
N ASN A 37 -2.30 -16.33 -3.43
CA ASN A 37 -1.84 -15.82 -4.72
C ASN A 37 -2.41 -14.41 -4.96
N PRO A 38 -1.88 -13.39 -4.26
CA PRO A 38 -2.34 -12.03 -4.46
C PRO A 38 -2.00 -11.55 -5.86
N THR A 39 -2.96 -10.90 -6.52
CA THR A 39 -2.77 -10.32 -7.85
C THR A 39 -2.54 -8.82 -7.81
N VAL A 40 -1.81 -8.33 -8.82
CA VAL A 40 -1.47 -6.92 -9.00
C VAL A 40 -2.71 -6.06 -9.21
N GLU A 41 -3.73 -6.59 -9.89
CA GLU A 41 -4.96 -5.86 -10.22
C GLU A 41 -5.70 -5.45 -8.95
N ILE A 42 -5.75 -6.32 -7.95
CA ILE A 42 -6.41 -6.01 -6.68
C ILE A 42 -5.59 -4.98 -5.88
N VAL A 43 -4.26 -5.11 -5.88
CA VAL A 43 -3.39 -4.12 -5.23
C VAL A 43 -3.54 -2.75 -5.88
N ARG A 44 -3.47 -2.69 -7.21
CA ARG A 44 -3.69 -1.45 -7.97
C ARG A 44 -5.09 -0.89 -7.76
N LEU A 45 -6.12 -1.73 -7.70
CA LEU A 45 -7.49 -1.30 -7.40
C LEU A 45 -7.57 -0.63 -6.01
N LEU A 46 -7.00 -1.25 -4.97
CA LEU A 46 -6.97 -0.66 -3.63
C LEU A 46 -6.19 0.67 -3.64
N LEU A 47 -5.02 0.69 -4.26
CA LEU A 47 -4.18 1.89 -4.40
C LEU A 47 -4.89 3.02 -5.16
N HIS A 48 -5.59 2.70 -6.26
CA HIS A 48 -6.37 3.62 -7.08
C HIS A 48 -7.38 4.40 -6.23
N TYR A 49 -8.08 3.70 -5.33
CA TYR A 49 -9.02 4.28 -4.38
C TYR A 49 -8.37 4.92 -3.13
N GLY A 50 -7.05 4.86 -2.97
CA GLY A 50 -6.34 5.57 -1.91
C GLY A 50 -5.86 4.69 -0.76
N ALA A 51 -5.76 3.37 -0.94
CA ALA A 51 -5.04 2.53 0.01
C ALA A 51 -3.61 3.04 0.22
N LYS A 52 -3.18 3.07 1.48
CA LYS A 52 -1.84 3.47 1.88
C LYS A 52 -0.97 2.26 2.11
N VAL A 53 0.30 2.37 1.72
CA VAL A 53 1.29 1.32 1.93
C VAL A 53 2.30 1.78 2.97
N VAL A 54 2.14 1.28 4.20
CA VAL A 54 3.03 1.61 5.31
C VAL A 54 3.78 0.36 5.76
N LEU A 55 5.07 0.29 5.47
CA LEU A 55 5.95 -0.84 5.78
C LEU A 55 6.56 -0.69 7.17
N LYS A 56 5.66 -0.57 8.16
CA LYS A 56 5.95 -0.52 9.59
C LYS A 56 5.13 -1.59 10.33
N SER A 57 5.52 -1.89 11.57
CA SER A 57 4.69 -2.71 12.46
C SER A 57 3.40 -1.96 12.82
N GLN A 58 2.28 -2.69 12.93
CA GLN A 58 0.99 -2.11 13.34
C GLN A 58 1.01 -1.46 14.72
N ILE A 59 1.90 -1.93 15.59
CA ILE A 59 2.11 -1.37 16.92
C ILE A 59 2.55 0.10 16.84
N HIS A 60 3.30 0.47 15.80
CA HIS A 60 3.84 1.83 15.64
C HIS A 60 3.03 2.67 14.64
N ASN A 61 2.20 2.04 13.81
CA ASN A 61 1.35 2.74 12.86
C ASN A 61 0.13 1.88 12.54
N PRO A 62 -1.12 2.37 12.73
CA PRO A 62 -2.31 1.56 12.54
C PRO A 62 -2.45 0.97 11.12
N LEU A 63 -1.92 1.66 10.11
CA LEU A 63 -1.91 1.21 8.71
C LEU A 63 -0.71 0.33 8.36
N GLY A 64 0.12 -0.02 9.35
CA GLY A 64 1.29 -0.86 9.15
C GLY A 64 0.94 -2.22 8.58
N ILE A 65 1.60 -2.64 7.50
CA ILE A 65 1.35 -3.95 6.88
C ILE A 65 2.58 -4.87 6.89
N LEU A 66 3.67 -4.48 7.58
CA LEU A 66 4.93 -5.24 7.54
C LEU A 66 4.76 -6.72 7.90
N LYS A 67 3.88 -7.03 8.87
CA LYS A 67 3.60 -8.41 9.27
C LYS A 67 2.83 -9.21 8.22
N SER A 68 2.19 -8.59 7.24
CA SER A 68 1.51 -9.29 6.13
C SER A 68 2.44 -9.52 4.93
N VAL A 69 3.47 -8.68 4.75
CA VAL A 69 4.37 -8.74 3.59
C VAL A 69 5.18 -10.04 3.53
N HIS A 70 5.35 -10.77 4.64
CA HIS A 70 6.02 -12.07 4.62
C HIS A 70 5.38 -13.10 3.69
N ARG A 71 4.09 -12.95 3.36
CA ARG A 71 3.36 -13.80 2.39
C ARG A 71 3.75 -13.51 0.94
N LEU A 72 4.45 -12.42 0.67
CA LEU A 72 4.87 -12.01 -0.66
C LEU A 72 6.31 -12.43 -0.91
N HIS A 73 6.52 -13.52 -1.65
CA HIS A 73 7.85 -14.00 -1.99
C HIS A 73 8.35 -13.33 -3.28
N PRO A 74 9.61 -12.83 -3.33
CA PRO A 74 10.17 -12.20 -4.52
C PRO A 74 10.11 -13.07 -5.78
N GLU A 75 10.21 -14.39 -5.62
CA GLU A 75 10.23 -15.34 -6.74
C GLU A 75 8.85 -15.63 -7.35
N SER A 76 7.78 -15.50 -6.56
CA SER A 76 6.41 -15.84 -7.00
C SER A 76 5.50 -14.62 -7.14
N HIS A 77 5.82 -13.51 -6.47
CA HIS A 77 4.98 -12.33 -6.34
C HIS A 77 5.73 -11.05 -6.72
N GLU A 78 6.67 -11.13 -7.67
CA GLU A 78 7.51 -10.02 -8.13
C GLU A 78 6.68 -8.78 -8.49
N ASP A 79 5.71 -8.90 -9.41
CA ASP A 79 4.91 -7.76 -9.86
C ASP A 79 4.11 -7.10 -8.72
N VAL A 80 3.65 -7.90 -7.75
CA VAL A 80 2.92 -7.40 -6.57
C VAL A 80 3.85 -6.63 -5.65
N LEU A 81 5.05 -7.18 -5.41
CA LEU A 81 6.07 -6.53 -4.61
C LEU A 81 6.53 -5.23 -5.25
N ASP A 82 6.72 -5.19 -6.57
CA ASP A 82 7.12 -3.99 -7.29
C ASP A 82 6.09 -2.87 -7.13
N VAL A 83 4.81 -3.17 -7.35
CA VAL A 83 3.74 -2.18 -7.16
C VAL A 83 3.63 -1.77 -5.70
N LEU A 84 3.79 -2.69 -4.75
CA LEU A 84 3.75 -2.40 -3.33
C LEU A 84 4.89 -1.47 -2.91
N LEU A 85 6.11 -1.74 -3.37
CA LEU A 85 7.31 -0.98 -3.06
C LEU A 85 7.31 0.39 -3.75
N ASP A 86 6.82 0.49 -4.99
CA ASP A 86 6.59 1.77 -5.66
C ASP A 86 5.58 2.63 -4.88
N ALA A 87 4.51 2.01 -4.36
CA ALA A 87 3.47 2.67 -3.59
C ALA A 87 3.85 3.01 -2.14
N ALA A 88 4.95 2.46 -1.62
CA ALA A 88 5.31 2.57 -0.20
C ALA A 88 5.51 4.02 0.25
N GLU A 89 4.78 4.42 1.28
CA GLU A 89 4.83 5.78 1.83
C GLU A 89 5.90 5.93 2.90
N SER A 90 6.14 4.88 3.67
CA SER A 90 7.16 4.89 4.71
C SER A 90 7.57 3.49 5.14
N PHE A 91 8.81 3.39 5.61
CA PHE A 91 9.43 2.16 6.08
C PHE A 91 9.86 2.29 7.53
N SER A 92 10.13 1.16 8.18
CA SER A 92 10.89 1.10 9.43
C SER A 92 12.00 0.08 9.28
N ALA A 93 13.22 0.54 8.96
CA ALA A 93 14.40 -0.33 8.85
C ALA A 93 14.63 -1.15 10.12
N ALA A 94 14.39 -0.55 11.29
CA ALA A 94 14.50 -1.23 12.58
C ALA A 94 13.44 -2.34 12.76
N SER A 95 12.22 -2.15 12.26
CA SER A 95 11.18 -3.19 12.31
C SER A 95 11.42 -4.29 11.27
N ILE A 96 11.91 -3.93 10.08
CA ILE A 96 12.26 -4.89 9.02
C ILE A 96 13.39 -5.80 9.49
N ASN A 97 14.47 -5.23 10.05
CA ASN A 97 15.62 -6.00 10.57
C ASN A 97 15.24 -7.00 11.66
N ARG A 98 14.30 -6.64 12.54
CA ARG A 98 13.88 -7.51 13.66
C ARG A 98 12.75 -8.48 13.30
N SER A 99 12.23 -8.44 12.08
CA SER A 99 11.12 -9.29 11.69
C SER A 99 11.58 -10.73 11.52
N LEU A 100 11.06 -11.63 12.36
CA LEU A 100 11.32 -13.07 12.30
C LEU A 100 10.52 -13.78 11.20
N LEU A 101 9.53 -13.10 10.60
CA LEU A 101 8.67 -13.68 9.57
C LEU A 101 9.27 -13.54 8.16
N LEU A 102 10.20 -12.62 7.96
CA LEU A 102 10.78 -12.33 6.64
C LEU A 102 11.95 -13.27 6.36
N THR A 103 12.00 -13.80 5.14
CA THR A 103 13.20 -14.46 4.60
C THR A 103 14.33 -13.43 4.41
N ASP A 104 15.57 -13.91 4.25
CA ASP A 104 16.71 -13.03 4.00
C ASP A 104 16.59 -12.26 2.67
N SER A 105 16.01 -12.89 1.64
CA SER A 105 15.73 -12.23 0.35
C SER A 105 14.70 -11.10 0.50
N GLN A 106 13.57 -11.36 1.16
CA GLN A 106 12.55 -10.34 1.45
C GLN A 106 13.12 -9.19 2.29
N ARG A 107 13.89 -9.53 3.34
CA ARG A 107 14.50 -8.55 4.23
C ARG A 107 15.47 -7.65 3.45
N SER A 108 16.34 -8.23 2.64
CA SER A 108 17.32 -7.48 1.85
C SER A 108 16.64 -6.51 0.89
N LEU A 109 15.61 -6.98 0.17
CA LEU A 109 14.80 -6.15 -0.73
C LEU A 109 14.13 -4.98 0.02
N LEU A 110 13.44 -5.26 1.12
CA LEU A 110 12.75 -4.23 1.92
C LEU A 110 13.73 -3.22 2.52
N LEU A 111 14.91 -3.65 2.96
CA LEU A 111 15.95 -2.77 3.51
C LEU A 111 16.55 -1.89 2.42
N GLN A 112 16.80 -2.42 1.23
CA GLN A 112 17.28 -1.63 0.09
C GLN A 112 16.34 -0.44 -0.18
N HIS A 113 15.02 -0.68 -0.20
CA HIS A 113 14.04 0.39 -0.35
C HIS A 113 13.96 1.30 0.89
N ALA A 114 14.02 0.75 2.11
CA ALA A 114 13.94 1.55 3.33
C ALA A 114 15.13 2.51 3.53
N LEU A 115 16.30 2.15 3.01
CA LEU A 115 17.53 2.94 3.09
C LEU A 115 17.70 3.90 1.91
N THR A 116 16.86 3.77 0.88
CA THR A 116 16.86 4.66 -0.28
C THR A 116 15.82 5.77 -0.06
N PRO A 117 16.19 7.06 -0.19
CA PRO A 117 15.22 8.14 -0.06
C PRO A 117 14.18 8.07 -1.18
N LEU A 118 12.92 8.39 -0.86
CA LEU A 118 11.86 8.46 -1.85
C LEU A 118 12.18 9.51 -2.91
N SER A 119 11.97 9.18 -4.19
CA SER A 119 12.16 10.15 -5.27
C SER A 119 11.19 11.33 -5.12
N LEU A 120 11.60 12.52 -5.57
CA LEU A 120 10.72 13.69 -5.60
C LEU A 120 9.40 13.42 -6.34
N LYS A 121 9.47 12.66 -7.45
CA LYS A 121 8.30 12.22 -8.23
C LYS A 121 7.28 11.50 -7.35
N HIS A 122 7.74 10.56 -6.52
CA HIS A 122 6.87 9.81 -5.62
C HIS A 122 6.39 10.64 -4.43
N ILE A 123 7.26 11.47 -3.84
CA ILE A 123 6.86 12.41 -2.78
C ILE A 123 5.71 13.31 -3.24
N LEU A 124 5.79 13.83 -4.48
CA LEU A 124 4.70 14.62 -5.08
C LEU A 124 3.43 13.80 -5.30
N ARG A 125 3.53 12.53 -5.74
CA ARG A 125 2.37 11.63 -5.82
C ARG A 125 1.68 11.51 -4.47
N LEU A 126 2.44 11.23 -3.41
CA LEU A 126 1.89 11.09 -2.06
C LEU A 126 1.26 12.39 -1.56
N PHE A 127 1.92 13.53 -1.76
CA PHE A 127 1.40 14.83 -1.36
C PHE A 127 0.06 15.15 -2.02
N ILE A 128 -0.03 15.01 -3.35
CA ILE A 128 -1.25 15.28 -4.11
C ILE A 128 -2.38 14.35 -3.65
N ARG A 129 -2.10 13.04 -3.55
CA ARG A 129 -3.11 12.05 -3.13
C ARG A 129 -3.60 12.30 -1.69
N ASN A 130 -2.70 12.58 -0.75
CA ASN A 130 -3.06 12.88 0.63
C ASN A 130 -3.94 14.14 0.74
N THR A 131 -3.76 15.13 -0.14
CA THR A 131 -4.60 16.34 -0.20
C THR A 131 -6.02 16.04 -0.68
N PHE A 132 -6.21 14.97 -1.46
CA PHE A 132 -7.50 14.63 -2.08
C PHE A 132 -8.33 13.59 -1.34
N GLY A 133 -7.79 13.02 -0.27
CA GLY A 133 -8.47 12.01 0.54
C GLY A 133 -8.49 10.64 -0.11
N VAL A 134 -9.53 9.85 0.17
CA VAL A 134 -9.67 8.45 -0.26
C VAL A 134 -11.04 8.20 -0.91
N GLY A 135 -11.24 7.01 -1.45
CA GLY A 135 -12.49 6.60 -2.08
C GLY A 135 -12.71 7.21 -3.48
N PRO A 136 -13.95 7.24 -4.00
CA PRO A 136 -14.24 7.81 -5.32
C PRO A 136 -13.83 9.28 -5.48
N THR A 137 -13.70 10.01 -4.38
CA THR A 137 -13.33 11.43 -4.35
C THR A 137 -11.92 11.69 -4.86
N VAL A 138 -10.93 10.85 -4.50
CA VAL A 138 -9.54 11.04 -4.97
C VAL A 138 -9.45 10.91 -6.49
N ILE A 139 -10.18 9.95 -7.05
CA ILE A 139 -10.24 9.69 -8.48
C ILE A 139 -10.83 10.90 -9.21
N LYS A 140 -12.01 11.37 -8.76
CA LYS A 140 -12.68 12.54 -9.35
C LYS A 140 -11.78 13.78 -9.32
N ARG A 141 -11.13 14.07 -8.18
CA ARG A 141 -10.25 15.23 -8.02
C ARG A 141 -9.03 15.16 -8.94
N ILE A 142 -8.37 14.00 -9.05
CA ILE A 142 -7.23 13.82 -9.96
C ILE A 142 -7.66 13.98 -11.42
N GLN A 143 -8.82 13.46 -11.79
CA GLN A 143 -9.33 13.59 -13.17
C GLN A 143 -9.63 15.06 -13.54
N CYS A 144 -10.07 15.89 -12.58
CA CYS A 144 -10.29 17.32 -12.78
C CYS A 144 -9.01 18.17 -12.86
N LEU A 145 -7.83 17.63 -12.53
CA LEU A 145 -6.58 18.37 -12.64
C LEU A 145 -6.23 18.65 -14.11
N ASN A 146 -5.71 19.84 -14.39
CA ASN A 146 -5.18 20.19 -15.70
C ASN A 146 -3.74 19.66 -15.88
N LEU A 147 -3.60 18.32 -15.85
CA LEU A 147 -2.32 17.61 -16.00
C LEU A 147 -2.35 16.67 -17.22
N PRO A 148 -1.19 16.35 -17.82
CA PRO A 148 -1.11 15.34 -18.86
C PRO A 148 -1.66 13.98 -18.41
N TRP A 149 -2.27 13.22 -19.33
CA TRP A 149 -2.92 11.95 -19.01
C TRP A 149 -1.97 10.95 -18.33
N ARG A 150 -0.71 10.87 -18.77
CA ARG A 150 0.32 10.00 -18.17
C ARG A 150 0.57 10.33 -16.69
N VAL A 151 0.51 11.61 -16.33
CA VAL A 151 0.68 12.05 -14.93
C VAL A 151 -0.56 11.67 -14.12
N LYS A 152 -1.77 11.80 -14.69
CA LYS A 152 -3.00 11.33 -14.03
C LYS A 152 -2.94 9.82 -13.77
N MET A 153 -2.51 9.03 -14.75
CA MET A 153 -2.34 7.58 -14.58
C MET A 153 -1.30 7.24 -13.52
N TYR A 154 -0.20 7.99 -13.45
CA TYR A 154 0.80 7.84 -12.39
C TYR A 154 0.20 8.09 -11.02
N LEU A 155 -0.57 9.17 -10.89
CA LEU A 155 -1.28 9.51 -9.65
C LEU A 155 -2.34 8.47 -9.28
N LEU A 156 -2.91 7.75 -10.25
CA LEU A 156 -3.98 6.76 -10.05
C LEU A 156 -3.53 5.30 -10.00
N TYR A 157 -2.21 5.05 -10.05
CA TYR A 157 -1.63 3.69 -10.07
C TYR A 157 -2.07 2.84 -11.28
N GLU A 158 -2.28 3.49 -12.43
CA GLU A 158 -2.76 2.86 -13.68
C GLU A 158 -1.63 2.58 -14.69
N ILE A 159 -0.37 2.79 -14.31
CA ILE A 159 0.82 2.56 -15.18
C ILE A 159 1.50 1.25 -14.85
#